data_AF-A0A9P0I4P0-F1
#
_entry.id   AF-A0A9P0I4P0-F1
#
_cell.length_a   1.000
_cell.length_b   1.000
_cell.length_c   1.000
_cell.angle_alpha   90.00
_cell.angle_beta   90.00
_cell.angle_gamma   90.00
#
_symmetry.space_group_name_H-M   'P 1'
#
loop_
_entity.id
_entity.type
_entity.pdbx_description
1 polymer ?
#
loop_
_entity_poly.entity_id
_entity_poly.type
_entity_poly.pdbx_seq_one_letter_code
_entity_poly.pdbx_strand_id
1 'polypeptide(L)'
;MPPPGEKKPNQVEQKVVDPEAELSNAVRIYLKLAPQCTVAKRAGGIPQLAPQEKQLSILAHELHETLLCINLARKGQHAVRDANVKSGTRKSIVEYEQLESVLRDERAQQAELDCLNYLAQKNVIELSKKVPTEADELGMIENANNRLRRMENRLDLATKRNGFNIQWNRTIGKLVKGKLYLMDIFEIASVAFADRDECCRKLEALKWKGLFQLNRDISAYAGTERVPLIINRFQISEIENFSCFILLCQVLQESIILRREMDVMKQRIFDQRDLNEAREEQQDKRIANMTQRLEELRASTQLKQELNNQADATTLKVLKGIDELVKLAKCDCNPLMSLLGNHTEVTKWNVSKFLGILEMEVKSLIQVAYGAVKPPPPTPKGRKGPQAPPTSKLVADPYVEIIRPNRIEKLVPYQPCAYCVEDYIMNLVFETPAVPATKEYVESIFHLEDINTKFEIYTLTIPAKRHPFREKKD
;
A
#
# COMPACT_ATOMS: atom_id res chain seq x y z
N MET A 1 -99.23 -58.85 -37.46
CA MET A 1 -100.36 -59.62 -36.88
C MET A 1 -99.93 -61.08 -36.72
N PRO A 2 -100.54 -61.86 -35.80
CA PRO A 2 -100.03 -63.14 -35.24
C PRO A 2 -100.57 -64.38 -36.02
N PRO A 3 -100.61 -65.65 -35.53
CA PRO A 3 -100.00 -66.36 -34.37
C PRO A 3 -99.13 -67.56 -34.87
N PRO A 4 -99.13 -68.83 -34.36
CA PRO A 4 -99.30 -69.44 -33.00
C PRO A 4 -98.18 -70.46 -32.59
N GLY A 5 -98.32 -71.15 -31.44
CA GLY A 5 -98.00 -72.60 -31.33
C GLY A 5 -96.94 -73.08 -30.30
N GLU A 6 -97.38 -73.85 -29.30
CA GLU A 6 -96.57 -74.48 -28.23
C GLU A 6 -95.66 -75.65 -28.69
N LYS A 7 -94.51 -75.88 -27.99
CA LYS A 7 -93.99 -77.23 -27.64
C LYS A 7 -93.14 -77.20 -26.33
N LYS A 8 -93.25 -78.25 -25.52
CA LYS A 8 -92.47 -78.50 -24.28
C LYS A 8 -91.05 -79.00 -24.57
N PRO A 9 -90.10 -78.84 -23.61
CA PRO A 9 -89.01 -79.79 -23.41
C PRO A 9 -88.99 -80.41 -22.00
N ASN A 10 -88.30 -81.56 -21.87
CA ASN A 10 -88.27 -82.42 -20.68
C ASN A 10 -87.44 -81.86 -19.51
N GLN A 11 -87.82 -82.24 -18.30
CA GLN A 11 -86.95 -82.21 -17.12
C GLN A 11 -85.88 -83.30 -17.22
N VAL A 12 -84.65 -83.00 -16.80
CA VAL A 12 -83.62 -83.98 -16.44
C VAL A 12 -82.92 -83.46 -15.18
N GLU A 13 -82.92 -84.24 -14.11
CA GLU A 13 -82.26 -83.89 -12.85
C GLU A 13 -80.73 -83.88 -13.02
N GLN A 14 -80.10 -82.74 -12.76
CA GLN A 14 -78.65 -82.66 -12.72
C GLN A 14 -78.15 -83.10 -11.35
N LYS A 15 -77.89 -84.41 -11.22
CA LYS A 15 -77.36 -85.03 -10.01
C LYS A 15 -76.04 -84.37 -9.62
N VAL A 16 -75.95 -83.81 -8.41
CA VAL A 16 -74.68 -83.35 -7.85
C VAL A 16 -73.81 -84.58 -7.58
N VAL A 17 -72.81 -84.80 -8.43
CA VAL A 17 -71.85 -85.90 -8.28
C VAL A 17 -70.65 -85.39 -7.48
N ASP A 18 -70.36 -86.10 -6.40
CA ASP A 18 -69.20 -85.84 -5.55
C ASP A 18 -67.91 -86.34 -6.25
N PRO A 19 -66.96 -85.45 -6.59
CA PRO A 19 -65.74 -85.84 -7.31
C PRO A 19 -64.83 -86.77 -6.48
N GLU A 20 -64.93 -86.72 -5.15
CA GLU A 20 -64.13 -87.58 -4.27
C GLU A 20 -64.68 -89.03 -4.28
N ALA A 21 -65.99 -89.19 -4.46
CA ALA A 21 -66.64 -90.49 -4.65
C ALA A 21 -66.28 -91.13 -6.00
N GLU A 22 -66.20 -90.37 -7.09
CA GLU A 22 -65.73 -90.89 -8.39
C GLU A 22 -64.24 -91.27 -8.34
N LEU A 23 -63.39 -90.46 -7.71
CA LEU A 23 -61.97 -90.78 -7.52
C LEU A 23 -61.79 -92.06 -6.71
N SER A 24 -62.57 -92.23 -5.63
CA SER A 24 -62.56 -93.45 -4.81
C SER A 24 -63.06 -94.69 -5.57
N ASN A 25 -64.06 -94.54 -6.45
CA ASN A 25 -64.52 -95.62 -7.32
C ASN A 25 -63.48 -95.97 -8.40
N ALA A 26 -62.84 -94.97 -9.01
CA ALA A 26 -61.77 -95.17 -9.98
C ALA A 26 -60.58 -95.92 -9.35
N VAL A 27 -60.12 -95.51 -8.16
CA VAL A 27 -59.07 -96.21 -7.40
C VAL A 27 -59.48 -97.65 -7.08
N ARG A 28 -60.76 -97.89 -6.72
CA ARG A 28 -61.29 -99.23 -6.45
C ARG A 28 -61.38 -100.12 -7.69
N ILE A 29 -61.65 -99.55 -8.86
CA ILE A 29 -61.65 -100.24 -10.16
C ILE A 29 -60.20 -100.58 -10.57
N TYR A 30 -59.27 -99.63 -10.45
CA TYR A 30 -57.84 -99.86 -10.72
C TYR A 30 -57.24 -100.94 -9.81
N LEU A 31 -57.56 -100.96 -8.51
CA LEU A 31 -57.12 -102.00 -7.58
C LEU A 31 -57.69 -103.40 -7.91
N LYS A 32 -58.88 -103.49 -8.53
CA LYS A 32 -59.43 -104.76 -9.01
C LYS A 32 -58.83 -105.24 -10.33
N LEU A 33 -58.33 -104.33 -11.18
CA LEU A 33 -57.64 -104.65 -12.43
C LEU A 33 -56.15 -104.97 -12.24
N ALA A 34 -55.53 -104.45 -11.16
CA ALA A 34 -54.11 -104.62 -10.86
C ALA A 34 -53.59 -106.07 -10.90
N PRO A 35 -54.32 -107.12 -10.46
CA PRO A 35 -53.82 -108.50 -10.52
C PRO A 35 -53.79 -109.11 -11.94
N GLN A 36 -54.47 -108.51 -12.92
CA GLN A 36 -54.56 -109.03 -14.30
C GLN A 36 -53.64 -108.29 -15.29
N CYS A 37 -53.07 -107.14 -14.91
CA CYS A 37 -52.02 -106.47 -15.69
C CYS A 37 -50.67 -107.19 -15.56
N THR A 38 -50.45 -108.21 -16.38
CA THR A 38 -49.18 -108.95 -16.51
C THR A 38 -48.04 -108.17 -17.20
N VAL A 39 -47.95 -106.85 -16.93
CA VAL A 39 -46.91 -105.94 -17.43
C VAL A 39 -45.80 -105.74 -16.40
N ALA A 40 -46.13 -105.65 -15.11
CA ALA A 40 -45.15 -105.44 -14.03
C ALA A 40 -44.13 -106.59 -13.88
N LYS A 41 -44.45 -107.80 -14.37
CA LYS A 41 -43.51 -108.95 -14.43
C LYS A 41 -42.82 -109.14 -15.79
N ARG A 42 -43.01 -108.22 -16.75
CA ARG A 42 -42.26 -108.18 -18.03
C ARG A 42 -41.39 -106.93 -18.20
N ALA A 43 -41.59 -105.90 -17.38
CA ALA A 43 -40.88 -104.62 -17.50
C ALA A 43 -39.44 -104.61 -16.92
N GLY A 44 -39.02 -105.67 -16.21
CA GLY A 44 -37.63 -105.86 -15.80
C GLY A 44 -36.74 -106.22 -17.00
N GLY A 45 -36.35 -105.22 -17.79
CA GLY A 45 -35.43 -105.37 -18.92
C GLY A 45 -35.96 -104.99 -20.31
N ILE A 46 -36.95 -104.08 -20.43
CA ILE A 46 -37.41 -103.58 -21.74
C ILE A 46 -36.63 -102.28 -22.09
N PRO A 47 -35.81 -102.24 -23.17
CA PRO A 47 -34.99 -101.07 -23.52
C PRO A 47 -35.75 -99.77 -23.86
N GLN A 48 -37.08 -99.84 -23.98
CA GLN A 48 -37.93 -98.77 -24.53
C GLN A 48 -38.45 -97.78 -23.48
N LEU A 49 -38.37 -98.11 -22.18
CA LEU A 49 -38.78 -97.24 -21.06
C LEU A 49 -37.58 -96.58 -20.33
N ALA A 50 -36.38 -97.16 -20.43
CA ALA A 50 -35.15 -96.59 -19.87
C ALA A 50 -34.85 -95.13 -20.30
N PRO A 51 -35.17 -94.67 -21.53
CA PRO A 51 -35.02 -93.26 -21.90
C PRO A 51 -35.92 -92.32 -21.08
N GLN A 52 -37.14 -92.76 -20.74
CA GLN A 52 -38.14 -91.98 -20.01
C GLN A 52 -37.78 -91.89 -18.52
N GLU A 53 -37.29 -92.98 -17.93
CA GLU A 53 -36.74 -92.99 -16.57
C GLU A 53 -35.51 -92.09 -16.45
N LYS A 54 -34.63 -92.09 -17.47
CA LYS A 54 -33.50 -91.16 -17.55
C LYS A 54 -33.94 -89.69 -17.68
N GLN A 55 -34.97 -89.41 -18.48
CA GLN A 55 -35.55 -88.05 -18.57
C GLN A 55 -36.18 -87.60 -17.25
N LEU A 56 -36.88 -88.49 -16.52
CA LEU A 56 -37.41 -88.19 -15.19
C LEU A 56 -36.29 -87.90 -14.17
N SER A 57 -35.17 -88.64 -14.24
CA SER A 57 -33.99 -88.35 -13.42
C SER A 57 -33.34 -87.00 -13.75
N ILE A 58 -33.33 -86.58 -15.02
CA ILE A 58 -32.82 -85.26 -15.44
C ILE A 58 -33.76 -84.16 -14.92
N LEU A 59 -35.07 -84.29 -15.13
CA LEU A 59 -36.07 -83.35 -14.65
C LEU A 59 -36.07 -83.22 -13.11
N ALA A 60 -35.83 -84.31 -12.38
CA ALA A 60 -35.68 -84.28 -10.93
C ALA A 60 -34.42 -83.52 -10.47
N HIS A 61 -33.32 -83.62 -11.24
CA HIS A 61 -32.09 -82.87 -10.98
C HIS A 61 -32.26 -81.38 -11.30
N GLU A 62 -32.87 -81.03 -12.43
CA GLU A 62 -33.20 -79.66 -12.81
C GLU A 62 -34.18 -79.00 -11.81
N LEU A 63 -35.16 -79.76 -11.30
CA LEU A 63 -36.05 -79.31 -10.23
C LEU A 63 -35.28 -79.03 -8.92
N HIS A 64 -34.27 -79.84 -8.61
CA HIS A 64 -33.43 -79.61 -7.43
C HIS A 64 -32.53 -78.37 -7.60
N GLU A 65 -31.90 -78.19 -8.76
CA GLU A 65 -31.09 -76.99 -9.05
C GLU A 65 -31.92 -75.71 -9.06
N THR A 66 -33.10 -75.73 -9.70
CA THR A 66 -34.00 -74.56 -9.71
C THR A 66 -34.49 -74.21 -8.30
N LEU A 67 -34.84 -75.19 -7.46
CA LEU A 67 -35.14 -74.97 -6.04
C LEU A 67 -33.93 -74.45 -5.24
N LEU A 68 -32.71 -74.89 -5.55
CA LEU A 68 -31.49 -74.36 -4.94
C LEU A 68 -31.27 -72.88 -5.30
N CYS A 69 -31.40 -72.54 -6.58
CA CYS A 69 -31.32 -71.17 -7.09
C CYS A 69 -32.39 -70.26 -6.47
N ILE A 70 -33.64 -70.73 -6.36
CA ILE A 70 -34.73 -70.00 -5.69
C ILE A 70 -34.40 -69.79 -4.21
N ASN A 71 -33.88 -70.80 -3.50
CA ASN A 71 -33.49 -70.66 -2.09
C ASN A 71 -32.30 -69.71 -1.89
N LEU A 72 -31.32 -69.69 -2.81
CA LEU A 72 -30.20 -68.73 -2.79
C LEU A 72 -30.69 -67.30 -3.02
N ALA A 73 -31.57 -67.07 -3.99
CA ALA A 73 -32.21 -65.78 -4.21
C ALA A 73 -33.05 -65.34 -2.98
N ARG A 74 -33.81 -66.26 -2.39
CA ARG A 74 -34.68 -66.03 -1.23
C ARG A 74 -33.92 -65.83 0.09
N LYS A 75 -32.66 -66.26 0.19
CA LYS A 75 -31.77 -66.01 1.36
C LYS A 75 -31.34 -64.55 1.51
N GLY A 76 -31.69 -63.65 0.60
CA GLY A 76 -31.65 -62.20 0.84
C GLY A 76 -30.26 -61.55 0.92
N GLN A 77 -29.16 -62.28 0.66
CA GLN A 77 -27.81 -61.70 0.64
C GLN A 77 -27.68 -60.51 -0.32
N HIS A 78 -28.36 -60.55 -1.47
CA HIS A 78 -28.43 -59.43 -2.40
C HIS A 78 -29.14 -58.21 -1.78
N ALA A 79 -30.24 -58.41 -1.05
CA ALA A 79 -30.95 -57.32 -0.37
C ALA A 79 -30.12 -56.67 0.74
N VAL A 80 -29.34 -57.45 1.50
CA VAL A 80 -28.41 -56.93 2.52
C VAL A 80 -27.27 -56.14 1.86
N ARG A 81 -26.72 -56.65 0.75
CA ARG A 81 -25.68 -55.95 -0.01
C ARG A 81 -26.19 -54.63 -0.60
N ASP A 82 -27.38 -54.64 -1.19
CA ASP A 82 -28.04 -53.44 -1.72
C ASP A 82 -28.38 -52.42 -0.62
N ALA A 83 -28.84 -52.87 0.54
CA ALA A 83 -29.09 -52.00 1.69
C ALA A 83 -27.79 -51.32 2.18
N ASN A 84 -26.69 -52.08 2.28
CA ASN A 84 -25.38 -51.54 2.65
C ASN A 84 -24.83 -50.58 1.59
N VAL A 85 -24.97 -50.88 0.29
CA VAL A 85 -24.56 -49.99 -0.81
C VAL A 85 -25.39 -48.71 -0.84
N LYS A 86 -26.72 -48.78 -0.62
CA LYS A 86 -27.60 -47.61 -0.51
C LYS A 86 -27.31 -46.76 0.72
N SER A 87 -26.96 -47.39 1.85
CA SER A 87 -26.50 -46.70 3.06
C SER A 87 -25.17 -45.98 2.82
N GLY A 88 -24.20 -46.66 2.20
CA GLY A 88 -22.89 -46.09 1.85
C GLY A 88 -23.01 -44.91 0.90
N THR A 89 -23.74 -45.06 -0.22
CA THR A 89 -23.95 -43.96 -1.17
C THR A 89 -24.69 -42.78 -0.56
N ARG A 90 -25.72 -42.99 0.29
CA ARG A 90 -26.34 -41.89 1.04
C ARG A 90 -25.35 -41.13 1.92
N LYS A 91 -24.45 -41.82 2.64
CA LYS A 91 -23.43 -41.16 3.47
C LYS A 91 -22.47 -40.33 2.63
N SER A 92 -21.91 -40.90 1.55
CA SER A 92 -20.99 -40.17 0.68
C SER A 92 -21.64 -39.00 -0.07
N ILE A 93 -22.94 -39.05 -0.37
CA ILE A 93 -23.68 -37.90 -0.92
C ILE A 93 -23.77 -36.77 0.11
N VAL A 94 -24.13 -37.08 1.37
CA VAL A 94 -24.20 -36.08 2.45
C VAL A 94 -22.81 -35.48 2.76
N GLU A 95 -21.77 -36.31 2.79
CA GLU A 95 -20.38 -35.85 2.96
C GLU A 95 -19.94 -34.94 1.79
N TYR A 96 -20.34 -35.26 0.55
CA TYR A 96 -20.08 -34.41 -0.61
C TYR A 96 -20.81 -33.07 -0.54
N GLU A 97 -22.12 -33.07 -0.19
CA GLU A 97 -22.91 -31.84 -0.03
C GLU A 97 -22.33 -30.92 1.07
N GLN A 98 -21.83 -31.51 2.17
CA GLN A 98 -21.15 -30.78 3.25
C GLN A 98 -19.83 -30.16 2.76
N LEU A 99 -18.97 -30.94 2.09
CA LEU A 99 -17.72 -30.43 1.52
C LEU A 99 -17.94 -29.36 0.45
N GLU A 100 -18.98 -29.49 -0.37
CA GLU A 100 -19.37 -28.50 -1.37
C GLU A 100 -19.86 -27.20 -0.71
N SER A 101 -20.58 -27.29 0.42
CA SER A 101 -20.95 -26.10 1.21
C SER A 101 -19.71 -25.37 1.74
N VAL A 102 -18.79 -26.09 2.39
CA VAL A 102 -17.55 -25.50 2.90
C VAL A 102 -16.73 -24.87 1.76
N LEU A 103 -16.64 -25.51 0.60
CA LEU A 103 -15.96 -24.94 -0.57
C LEU A 103 -16.65 -23.68 -1.13
N ARG A 104 -17.97 -23.51 -0.97
CA ARG A 104 -18.66 -22.26 -1.33
C ARG A 104 -18.32 -21.15 -0.33
N ASP A 105 -18.31 -21.47 0.96
CA ASP A 105 -18.03 -20.49 2.02
C ASP A 105 -16.58 -20.00 1.98
N GLU A 106 -15.61 -20.91 1.79
CA GLU A 106 -14.19 -20.57 1.59
C GLU A 106 -13.97 -19.69 0.35
N ARG A 107 -14.67 -19.97 -0.77
CA ARG A 107 -14.60 -19.13 -1.97
C ARG A 107 -15.20 -17.74 -1.77
N ALA A 108 -16.24 -17.61 -0.94
CA ALA A 108 -16.79 -16.31 -0.58
C ALA A 108 -15.79 -15.49 0.27
N GLN A 109 -15.17 -16.12 1.28
CA GLN A 109 -14.13 -15.48 2.11
C GLN A 109 -12.91 -15.07 1.28
N GLN A 110 -12.48 -15.90 0.32
CA GLN A 110 -11.40 -15.57 -0.62
C GLN A 110 -11.72 -14.27 -1.40
N ALA A 111 -12.95 -14.14 -1.92
CA ALA A 111 -13.37 -12.95 -2.65
C ALA A 111 -13.46 -11.69 -1.76
N GLU A 112 -13.90 -11.81 -0.51
CA GLU A 112 -13.88 -10.71 0.46
C GLU A 112 -12.44 -10.25 0.76
N LEU A 113 -11.51 -11.19 0.95
CA LEU A 113 -10.09 -10.90 1.15
C LEU A 113 -9.46 -10.19 -0.06
N ASP A 114 -9.79 -10.59 -1.28
CA ASP A 114 -9.32 -9.94 -2.50
C ASP A 114 -9.84 -8.50 -2.61
N CYS A 115 -11.11 -8.24 -2.28
CA CYS A 115 -11.67 -6.89 -2.20
C CYS A 115 -10.97 -6.03 -1.12
N LEU A 116 -10.68 -6.58 0.05
CA LEU A 116 -9.96 -5.88 1.12
C LEU A 116 -8.51 -5.58 0.73
N ASN A 117 -7.82 -6.50 0.06
CA ASN A 117 -6.47 -6.30 -0.47
C ASN A 117 -6.44 -5.17 -1.51
N TYR A 118 -7.41 -5.15 -2.44
CA TYR A 118 -7.53 -4.08 -3.43
C TYR A 118 -7.74 -2.70 -2.78
N LEU A 119 -8.61 -2.61 -1.77
CA LEU A 119 -8.83 -1.37 -1.01
C LEU A 119 -7.57 -0.93 -0.25
N ALA A 120 -6.84 -1.88 0.37
CA ALA A 120 -5.58 -1.59 1.04
C ALA A 120 -4.51 -1.07 0.07
N GLN A 121 -4.33 -1.71 -1.09
CA GLN A 121 -3.40 -1.26 -2.13
C GLN A 121 -3.76 0.13 -2.66
N LYS A 122 -5.05 0.40 -2.92
CA LYS A 122 -5.52 1.73 -3.33
C LYS A 122 -5.18 2.80 -2.28
N ASN A 123 -5.41 2.50 -1.00
CA ASN A 123 -5.09 3.42 0.10
C ASN A 123 -3.59 3.69 0.21
N VAL A 124 -2.74 2.67 0.02
CA VAL A 124 -1.27 2.84 -0.03
C VAL A 124 -0.85 3.75 -1.18
N ILE A 125 -1.44 3.60 -2.37
CA ILE A 125 -1.17 4.47 -3.54
C ILE A 125 -1.68 5.91 -3.33
N GLU A 126 -2.82 6.10 -2.66
CA GLU A 126 -3.30 7.44 -2.31
C GLU A 126 -2.46 8.12 -1.22
N LEU A 127 -1.89 7.34 -0.29
CA LEU A 127 -0.98 7.85 0.72
C LEU A 127 0.40 8.17 0.14
N SER A 128 0.97 7.33 -0.73
CA SER A 128 2.27 7.60 -1.35
C SER A 128 2.26 8.86 -2.21
N LYS A 129 1.13 9.17 -2.88
CA LYS A 129 0.92 10.45 -3.59
C LYS A 129 0.83 11.69 -2.68
N LYS A 130 0.61 11.51 -1.38
CA LYS A 130 0.52 12.58 -0.37
C LYS A 130 1.80 12.74 0.46
N VAL A 131 2.69 11.75 0.43
CA VAL A 131 4.04 11.87 1.00
C VAL A 131 4.85 12.78 0.05
N PRO A 132 5.42 13.89 0.53
CA PRO A 132 6.32 14.71 -0.27
C PRO A 132 7.47 13.88 -0.83
N THR A 133 7.83 14.09 -2.09
CA THR A 133 9.03 13.47 -2.65
C THR A 133 10.27 14.18 -2.13
N GLU A 134 11.43 13.51 -2.19
CA GLU A 134 12.72 14.11 -1.82
C GLU A 134 13.01 15.41 -2.59
N ALA A 135 12.49 15.52 -3.83
CA ALA A 135 12.54 16.74 -4.64
C ALA A 135 11.65 17.87 -4.09
N ASP A 136 10.46 17.55 -3.55
CA ASP A 136 9.60 18.53 -2.88
C ASP A 136 10.25 19.05 -1.59
N GLU A 137 10.85 18.15 -0.80
CA GLU A 137 11.57 18.50 0.43
C GLU A 137 12.79 19.40 0.12
N LEU A 138 13.59 19.06 -0.90
CA LEU A 138 14.68 19.90 -1.40
C LEU A 138 14.16 21.28 -1.84
N GLY A 139 13.05 21.34 -2.56
CA GLY A 139 12.40 22.59 -2.96
C GLY A 139 11.92 23.43 -1.76
N MET A 140 11.43 22.81 -0.69
CA MET A 140 11.08 23.51 0.55
C MET A 140 12.33 24.04 1.28
N ILE A 141 13.40 23.25 1.35
CA ILE A 141 14.68 23.64 1.96
C ILE A 141 15.32 24.80 1.20
N GLU A 142 15.34 24.76 -0.14
CA GLU A 142 15.86 25.85 -0.96
C GLU A 142 15.03 27.14 -0.76
N ASN A 143 13.70 27.03 -0.74
CA ASN A 143 12.83 28.18 -0.45
C ASN A 143 13.04 28.76 0.95
N ALA A 144 13.32 27.93 1.96
CA ALA A 144 13.67 28.36 3.31
C ALA A 144 15.03 29.08 3.33
N ASN A 145 16.06 28.51 2.71
CA ASN A 145 17.38 29.13 2.59
C ASN A 145 17.32 30.48 1.85
N ASN A 146 16.54 30.57 0.77
CA ASN A 146 16.30 31.82 0.04
C ASN A 146 15.50 32.85 0.85
N ARG A 147 14.75 32.45 1.89
CA ARG A 147 14.16 33.39 2.87
C ARG A 147 15.18 33.83 3.92
N LEU A 148 15.97 32.90 4.47
CA LEU A 148 17.04 33.20 5.44
C LEU A 148 18.04 34.21 4.87
N ARG A 149 18.57 33.98 3.67
CA ARG A 149 19.50 34.91 3.00
C ARG A 149 18.91 36.32 2.80
N ARG A 150 17.59 36.43 2.57
CA ARG A 150 16.90 37.73 2.52
C ARG A 150 16.76 38.40 3.89
N MET A 151 16.59 37.63 4.96
CA MET A 151 16.57 38.15 6.33
C MET A 151 17.95 38.60 6.79
N GLU A 152 19.01 37.83 6.49
CA GLU A 152 20.41 38.20 6.74
C GLU A 152 20.77 39.54 6.06
N ASN A 153 20.46 39.68 4.76
CA ASN A 153 20.68 40.94 4.04
C ASN A 153 19.91 42.12 4.66
N ARG A 154 18.68 41.91 5.15
CA ARG A 154 17.92 42.95 5.87
C ARG A 154 18.55 43.31 7.22
N LEU A 155 19.09 42.33 7.93
CA LEU A 155 19.76 42.52 9.23
C LEU A 155 21.09 43.28 9.07
N ASP A 156 21.88 42.95 8.05
CA ASP A 156 23.11 43.68 7.70
C ASP A 156 22.80 45.15 7.36
N LEU A 157 21.81 45.40 6.50
CA LEU A 157 21.37 46.77 6.17
C LEU A 157 20.86 47.54 7.40
N ALA A 158 20.10 46.88 8.29
CA ALA A 158 19.65 47.48 9.54
C ALA A 158 20.82 47.81 10.48
N THR A 159 21.81 46.92 10.58
CA THR A 159 23.02 47.08 11.39
C THR A 159 23.87 48.25 10.87
N LYS A 160 24.10 48.33 9.55
CA LYS A 160 24.79 49.45 8.91
C LYS A 160 24.06 50.78 9.13
N ARG A 161 22.73 50.80 9.00
CA ARG A 161 21.91 51.99 9.28
C ARG A 161 21.98 52.41 10.76
N ASN A 162 22.02 51.45 11.69
CA ASN A 162 22.19 51.74 13.11
C ASN A 162 23.57 52.35 13.40
N GLY A 163 24.64 51.79 12.83
CA GLY A 163 25.99 52.35 12.91
C GLY A 163 26.06 53.80 12.41
N PHE A 164 25.46 54.07 11.24
CA PHE A 164 25.31 55.43 10.72
C PHE A 164 24.55 56.36 11.69
N ASN A 165 23.39 55.93 12.20
CA ASN A 165 22.59 56.72 13.15
C ASN A 165 23.36 57.06 14.43
N ILE A 166 24.15 56.12 14.97
CA ILE A 166 25.00 56.37 16.15
C ILE A 166 26.04 57.45 15.84
N GLN A 167 26.70 57.39 14.67
CA GLN A 167 27.69 58.38 14.27
C GLN A 167 27.05 59.75 13.97
N TRP A 168 25.91 59.77 13.29
CA TRP A 168 25.10 60.96 13.02
C TRP A 168 24.68 61.68 14.31
N ASN A 169 24.13 60.95 15.28
CA ASN A 169 23.72 61.49 16.57
C ASN A 169 24.91 62.04 17.38
N ARG A 170 26.09 61.40 17.30
CA ARG A 170 27.33 61.95 17.89
C ARG A 170 27.73 63.27 17.24
N THR A 171 27.61 63.41 15.92
CA THR A 171 27.91 64.64 15.19
C THR A 171 26.91 65.76 15.52
N ILE A 172 25.61 65.46 15.57
CA ILE A 172 24.58 66.39 16.06
C ILE A 172 24.89 66.84 17.49
N GLY A 173 25.27 65.93 18.39
CA GLY A 173 25.66 66.28 19.76
C GLY A 173 26.83 67.26 19.84
N LYS A 174 27.82 67.16 18.93
CA LYS A 174 28.91 68.14 18.81
C LYS A 174 28.40 69.49 18.29
N LEU A 175 27.55 69.50 17.26
CA LEU A 175 26.97 70.72 16.70
C LEU A 175 26.09 71.48 17.71
N VAL A 176 25.28 70.77 18.50
CA VAL A 176 24.47 71.37 19.57
C VAL A 176 25.35 72.03 20.63
N LYS A 177 26.44 71.38 21.06
CA LYS A 177 27.41 71.99 21.99
C LYS A 177 28.09 73.22 21.39
N GLY A 178 28.49 73.16 20.12
CA GLY A 178 29.05 74.30 19.39
C GLY A 178 28.06 75.47 19.26
N LYS A 179 26.77 75.19 19.06
CA LYS A 179 25.72 76.23 19.05
C LYS A 179 25.59 76.91 20.41
N LEU A 180 25.57 76.16 21.51
CA LEU A 180 25.49 76.74 22.86
C LEU A 180 26.68 77.67 23.11
N TYR A 181 27.90 77.20 22.83
CA TYR A 181 29.11 78.02 22.96
C TYR A 181 29.07 79.31 22.12
N LEU A 182 28.54 79.27 20.89
CA LEU A 182 28.33 80.48 20.08
C LEU A 182 27.25 81.39 20.66
N MET A 183 26.19 80.84 21.25
CA MET A 183 25.12 81.60 21.91
C MET A 183 25.66 82.34 23.14
N ASP A 184 26.48 81.66 23.96
CA ASP A 184 27.14 82.25 25.12
C ASP A 184 28.08 83.41 24.69
N ILE A 185 28.82 83.23 23.59
CA ILE A 185 29.65 84.30 23.00
C ILE A 185 28.79 85.47 22.51
N PHE A 186 27.65 85.22 21.86
CA PHE A 186 26.75 86.28 21.43
C PHE A 186 26.15 87.04 22.62
N GLU A 187 25.79 86.36 23.70
CA GLU A 187 25.30 86.98 24.93
C GLU A 187 26.38 87.87 25.58
N ILE A 188 27.60 87.35 25.74
CA ILE A 188 28.77 88.12 26.24
C ILE A 188 29.03 89.34 25.35
N ALA A 189 28.99 89.17 24.02
CA ALA A 189 29.19 90.26 23.07
C ALA A 189 28.05 91.30 23.16
N SER A 190 26.79 90.88 23.29
CA SER A 190 25.63 91.77 23.46
C SER A 190 25.71 92.57 24.75
N VAL A 191 26.12 91.97 25.87
CA VAL A 191 26.38 92.67 27.14
C VAL A 191 27.53 93.66 26.97
N ALA A 192 28.66 93.25 26.40
CA ALA A 192 29.80 94.13 26.16
C ALA A 192 29.45 95.29 25.20
N PHE A 193 28.57 95.09 24.23
CA PHE A 193 28.05 96.15 23.37
C PHE A 193 27.10 97.10 24.13
N ALA A 194 26.23 96.59 25.00
CA ALA A 194 25.35 97.41 25.83
C ALA A 194 26.16 98.27 26.83
N ASP A 195 27.16 97.67 27.48
CA ASP A 195 28.10 98.35 28.38
C ASP A 195 28.92 99.41 27.63
N ARG A 196 29.43 99.06 26.43
CA ARG A 196 30.09 100.02 25.54
C ARG A 196 29.15 101.16 25.19
N ASP A 197 27.89 100.89 24.85
CA ASP A 197 26.94 101.92 24.43
C ASP A 197 26.44 102.77 25.60
N GLU A 198 26.45 102.25 26.83
CA GLU A 198 26.28 103.06 28.04
C GLU A 198 27.51 103.92 28.34
N CYS A 199 28.71 103.36 28.24
CA CYS A 199 29.96 104.12 28.34
C CYS A 199 30.04 105.19 27.25
N CYS A 200 29.61 104.90 26.02
CA CYS A 200 29.46 105.87 24.93
C CYS A 200 28.42 106.92 25.29
N ARG A 201 27.24 106.59 25.82
CA ARG A 201 26.25 107.60 26.27
C ARG A 201 26.78 108.50 27.39
N LYS A 202 27.51 107.95 28.37
CA LYS A 202 28.22 108.71 29.42
C LYS A 202 29.32 109.59 28.81
N LEU A 203 30.07 109.06 27.85
CA LEU A 203 31.03 109.81 27.05
C LEU A 203 30.33 110.87 26.21
N GLU A 204 29.12 110.66 25.70
CA GLU A 204 28.38 111.61 24.88
C GLU A 204 27.87 112.80 25.70
N ALA A 205 27.49 112.57 26.95
CA ALA A 205 27.26 113.65 27.91
C ALA A 205 28.54 114.48 28.19
N LEU A 206 29.71 113.83 28.21
CA LEU A 206 31.02 114.53 28.23
C LEU A 206 31.39 115.13 26.86
N LYS A 207 30.85 114.58 25.76
CA LYS A 207 31.09 114.95 24.37
C LYS A 207 30.26 116.15 23.95
N TRP A 208 29.12 116.48 24.56
CA TRP A 208 28.54 117.81 24.36
C TRP A 208 29.46 118.93 24.92
N LYS A 209 30.31 118.59 25.89
CA LYS A 209 31.47 119.40 26.34
C LYS A 209 32.69 119.30 25.41
N GLY A 210 32.75 118.31 24.51
CA GLY A 210 33.86 118.01 23.60
C GLY A 210 33.49 117.97 22.11
N LEU A 211 32.29 118.44 21.71
CA LEU A 211 31.76 118.27 20.35
C LEU A 211 32.51 119.16 19.35
N PHE A 212 32.97 120.30 19.87
CA PHE A 212 33.98 121.17 19.28
C PHE A 212 35.32 120.48 18.99
N GLN A 213 35.68 119.45 19.76
CA GLN A 213 36.91 118.67 19.57
C GLN A 213 36.68 117.50 18.61
N LEU A 214 35.59 116.75 18.77
CA LEU A 214 35.29 115.57 17.95
C LEU A 214 35.17 115.88 16.44
N ASN A 215 34.62 117.05 16.07
CA ASN A 215 34.51 117.43 14.66
C ASN A 215 35.88 117.67 13.99
N ARG A 216 36.95 117.86 14.78
CA ARG A 216 38.34 117.90 14.31
C ARG A 216 38.91 116.48 14.13
N ASP A 217 38.52 115.54 15.00
CA ASP A 217 39.06 114.18 15.01
C ASP A 217 38.41 113.25 13.96
N ILE A 218 37.12 113.46 13.63
CA ILE A 218 36.43 112.71 12.56
C ILE A 218 37.09 112.97 11.19
N SER A 219 37.46 114.23 10.91
CA SER A 219 38.22 114.61 9.71
C SER A 219 39.61 113.94 9.66
N ALA A 220 40.26 113.76 10.81
CA ALA A 220 41.56 113.08 10.90
C ALA A 220 41.44 111.55 10.70
N TYR A 221 40.42 110.91 11.27
CA TYR A 221 40.22 109.46 11.17
C TYR A 221 39.75 109.01 9.78
N ALA A 222 38.88 109.78 9.12
CA ALA A 222 38.38 109.45 7.78
C ALA A 222 39.41 109.66 6.65
N GLY A 223 40.58 110.25 6.97
CA GLY A 223 41.62 110.64 6.00
C GLY A 223 41.15 111.65 4.93
N THR A 224 39.91 112.14 5.06
CA THR A 224 39.20 112.96 4.08
C THR A 224 38.17 113.82 4.80
N GLU A 225 38.21 115.14 4.58
CA GLU A 225 37.25 116.08 5.18
C GLU A 225 35.88 116.10 4.45
N ARG A 226 35.75 115.31 3.38
CA ARG A 226 34.56 115.27 2.52
C ARG A 226 33.55 114.22 3.01
N VAL A 227 32.67 114.68 3.89
CA VAL A 227 31.48 113.98 4.41
C VAL A 227 30.75 113.07 3.39
N PRO A 228 30.53 113.45 2.11
CA PRO A 228 29.85 112.57 1.14
C PRO A 228 30.52 111.21 0.88
N LEU A 229 31.85 111.11 0.99
CA LEU A 229 32.57 109.85 0.79
C LEU A 229 32.40 108.88 1.97
N ILE A 230 32.28 109.44 3.18
CA ILE A 230 31.99 108.69 4.40
C ILE A 230 30.58 108.10 4.32
N ILE A 231 29.60 108.90 3.88
CA ILE A 231 28.22 108.48 3.65
C ILE A 231 28.16 107.34 2.61
N ASN A 232 28.86 107.47 1.48
CA ASN A 232 28.84 106.45 0.43
C ASN A 232 29.40 105.09 0.91
N ARG A 233 30.52 105.09 1.65
CA ARG A 233 31.06 103.86 2.27
C ARG A 233 30.09 103.23 3.28
N PHE A 234 29.39 104.06 4.06
CA PHE A 234 28.40 103.57 5.02
C PHE A 234 27.22 102.88 4.31
N GLN A 235 26.70 103.48 3.23
CA GLN A 235 25.61 102.92 2.42
C GLN A 235 25.99 101.57 1.77
N ILE A 236 27.23 101.40 1.31
CA ILE A 236 27.69 100.11 0.77
C ILE A 236 27.68 99.04 1.87
N SER A 237 28.21 99.33 3.05
CA SER A 237 28.20 98.41 4.19
C SER A 237 26.77 98.10 4.67
N GLU A 238 25.86 99.07 4.63
CA GLU A 238 24.44 98.89 4.96
C GLU A 238 23.74 97.90 4.01
N ILE A 239 24.01 97.99 2.70
CA ILE A 239 23.47 97.06 1.68
C ILE A 239 24.02 95.64 1.88
N GLU A 240 25.31 95.49 2.19
CA GLU A 240 25.93 94.20 2.50
C GLU A 240 25.32 93.57 3.77
N ASN A 241 25.18 94.36 4.83
CA ASN A 241 24.56 93.93 6.08
C ASN A 241 23.09 93.51 5.89
N PHE A 242 22.32 94.25 5.09
CA PHE A 242 20.94 93.89 4.77
C PHE A 242 20.86 92.60 3.94
N SER A 243 21.79 92.40 3.00
CA SER A 243 21.88 91.17 2.20
C SER A 243 22.19 89.94 3.07
N CYS A 244 23.10 90.08 4.04
CA CYS A 244 23.38 89.05 5.04
C CYS A 244 22.17 88.74 5.93
N PHE A 245 21.37 89.75 6.30
CA PHE A 245 20.14 89.56 7.06
C PHE A 245 19.08 88.75 6.29
N ILE A 246 18.87 89.05 5.00
CA ILE A 246 17.92 88.28 4.17
C ILE A 246 18.35 86.81 4.04
N LEU A 247 19.65 86.55 3.84
CA LEU A 247 20.18 85.18 3.81
C LEU A 247 19.97 84.45 5.15
N LEU A 248 20.17 85.13 6.28
CA LEU A 248 19.90 84.58 7.61
C LEU A 248 18.42 84.22 7.79
N CYS A 249 17.50 85.06 7.33
CA CYS A 249 16.06 84.78 7.36
C CYS A 249 15.69 83.53 6.53
N GLN A 250 16.27 83.36 5.33
CA GLN A 250 16.05 82.18 4.49
C GLN A 250 16.54 80.89 5.18
N VAL A 251 17.76 80.89 5.71
CA VAL A 251 18.34 79.74 6.43
C VAL A 251 17.53 79.39 7.69
N LEU A 252 17.00 80.39 8.41
CA LEU A 252 16.10 80.18 9.55
C LEU A 252 14.78 79.52 9.12
N GLN A 253 14.20 79.93 7.99
CA GLN A 253 12.96 79.35 7.48
C GLN A 253 13.14 77.90 7.03
N GLU A 254 14.24 77.58 6.33
CA GLU A 254 14.60 76.19 6.00
C GLU A 254 14.81 75.33 7.26
N SER A 255 15.47 75.87 8.29
CA SER A 255 15.67 75.19 9.57
C SER A 255 14.35 74.84 10.28
N ILE A 256 13.31 75.66 10.13
CA ILE A 256 11.96 75.40 10.67
C ILE A 256 11.28 74.27 9.88
N ILE A 257 11.39 74.25 8.55
CA ILE A 257 10.79 73.21 7.69
C ILE A 257 11.44 71.85 7.97
N LEU A 258 12.78 71.77 7.93
CA LEU A 258 13.53 70.54 8.21
C LEU A 258 13.25 69.96 9.59
N ARG A 259 12.97 70.81 10.59
CA ARG A 259 12.57 70.37 11.93
C ARG A 259 11.21 69.68 11.92
N ARG A 260 10.21 70.25 11.24
CA ARG A 260 8.87 69.65 11.11
C ARG A 260 8.94 68.29 10.40
N GLU A 261 9.70 68.20 9.31
CA GLU A 261 9.90 66.95 8.57
C GLU A 261 10.61 65.88 9.41
N MET A 262 11.63 66.28 10.18
CA MET A 262 12.30 65.37 11.13
C MET A 262 11.32 64.84 12.18
N ASP A 263 10.43 65.66 12.72
CA ASP A 263 9.49 65.23 13.76
C ASP A 263 8.39 64.32 13.20
N VAL A 264 7.90 64.57 11.98
CA VAL A 264 7.03 63.63 11.24
C VAL A 264 7.73 62.30 10.97
N MET A 265 9.01 62.33 10.56
CA MET A 265 9.80 61.10 10.37
C MET A 265 10.00 60.33 11.68
N LYS A 266 10.19 61.01 12.82
CA LYS A 266 10.26 60.36 14.14
C LYS A 266 8.95 59.65 14.48
N GLN A 267 7.80 60.32 14.35
CA GLN A 267 6.49 59.72 14.60
C GLN A 267 6.32 58.44 13.77
N ARG A 268 6.56 58.53 12.46
CA ARG A 268 6.47 57.37 11.56
C ARG A 268 7.43 56.22 11.91
N ILE A 269 8.58 56.51 12.53
CA ILE A 269 9.51 55.49 13.05
C ILE A 269 8.96 54.83 14.32
N PHE A 270 8.30 55.58 15.21
CA PHE A 270 7.64 55.02 16.39
C PHE A 270 6.45 54.15 15.98
N ASP A 271 5.52 54.65 15.17
CA ASP A 271 4.38 53.87 14.66
C ASP A 271 4.84 52.55 14.00
N GLN A 272 5.95 52.61 13.25
CA GLN A 272 6.51 51.44 12.58
C GLN A 272 7.20 50.45 13.53
N ARG A 273 7.69 50.90 14.70
CA ARG A 273 8.22 50.02 15.77
C ARG A 273 7.09 49.30 16.48
N ASP A 274 6.05 50.02 16.88
CA ASP A 274 4.89 49.44 17.58
C ASP A 274 4.21 48.36 16.70
N LEU A 275 4.09 48.63 15.39
CA LEU A 275 3.63 47.64 14.39
C LEU A 275 4.59 46.47 14.15
N ASN A 276 5.87 46.58 14.51
CA ASN A 276 6.82 45.46 14.43
C ASN A 276 6.73 44.61 15.71
N GLU A 277 6.75 45.25 16.88
CA GLU A 277 6.64 44.60 18.19
C GLU A 277 5.35 43.76 18.29
N ALA A 278 4.21 44.32 17.87
CA ALA A 278 2.95 43.58 17.81
C ALA A 278 2.96 42.40 16.81
N ARG A 279 3.83 42.42 15.79
CA ARG A 279 4.01 41.29 14.85
C ARG A 279 4.98 40.25 15.36
N GLU A 280 6.01 40.64 16.10
CA GLU A 280 6.93 39.74 16.78
C GLU A 280 6.18 38.96 17.87
N GLU A 281 5.40 39.63 18.72
CA GLU A 281 4.58 38.97 19.75
C GLU A 281 3.57 37.95 19.16
N GLN A 282 2.98 38.25 17.99
CA GLN A 282 2.11 37.30 17.27
C GLN A 282 2.89 36.10 16.68
N GLN A 283 4.12 36.32 16.22
CA GLN A 283 4.99 35.26 15.71
C GLN A 283 5.46 34.35 16.83
N ASP A 284 5.86 34.90 17.98
CA ASP A 284 6.29 34.15 19.16
C ASP A 284 5.15 33.28 19.70
N LYS A 285 3.93 33.83 19.84
CA LYS A 285 2.73 33.06 20.20
C LYS A 285 2.46 31.91 19.22
N ARG A 286 2.64 32.13 17.91
CA ARG A 286 2.47 31.07 16.90
C ARG A 286 3.58 30.02 16.98
N ILE A 287 4.84 30.42 17.20
CA ILE A 287 5.97 29.50 17.37
C ILE A 287 5.76 28.64 18.61
N ALA A 288 5.42 29.23 19.76
CA ALA A 288 5.14 28.52 21.00
C ALA A 288 4.06 27.43 20.81
N ASN A 289 2.92 27.78 20.20
CA ASN A 289 1.84 26.83 19.90
C ASN A 289 2.29 25.69 18.97
N MET A 290 3.11 25.98 17.95
CA MET A 290 3.62 24.97 17.02
C MET A 290 4.67 24.06 17.68
N THR A 291 5.53 24.60 18.55
CA THR A 291 6.49 23.83 19.35
C THR A 291 5.78 22.89 20.32
N GLN A 292 4.81 23.39 21.08
CA GLN A 292 3.99 22.56 21.96
C GLN A 292 3.31 21.42 21.18
N ARG A 293 2.72 21.73 20.01
CA ARG A 293 2.06 20.71 19.19
C ARG A 293 3.04 19.67 18.62
N LEU A 294 4.27 20.07 18.31
CA LEU A 294 5.34 19.15 17.92
C LEU A 294 5.78 18.25 19.08
N GLU A 295 5.83 18.75 20.31
CA GLU A 295 6.14 17.96 21.51
C GLU A 295 5.03 16.95 21.82
N GLU A 296 3.76 17.35 21.75
CA GLU A 296 2.60 16.45 21.86
C GLU A 296 2.64 15.32 20.82
N LEU A 297 2.93 15.66 19.55
CA LEU A 297 3.05 14.67 18.47
C LEU A 297 4.26 13.75 18.65
N ARG A 298 5.42 14.28 19.09
CA ARG A 298 6.61 13.48 19.41
C ARG A 298 6.33 12.50 20.56
N ALA A 299 5.72 12.94 21.65
CA ALA A 299 5.35 12.08 22.78
C ALA A 299 4.36 10.98 22.35
N SER A 300 3.33 11.33 21.57
CA SER A 300 2.38 10.36 21.00
C SER A 300 3.06 9.33 20.08
N THR A 301 4.08 9.76 19.32
CA THR A 301 4.84 8.89 18.41
C THR A 301 5.77 7.96 19.20
N GLN A 302 6.48 8.46 20.21
CA GLN A 302 7.30 7.66 21.12
C GLN A 302 6.46 6.60 21.84
N LEU A 303 5.30 6.97 22.39
CA LEU A 303 4.40 6.02 23.05
C LEU A 303 3.96 4.89 22.10
N LYS A 304 3.58 5.21 20.85
CA LYS A 304 3.22 4.19 19.84
C LYS A 304 4.42 3.31 19.46
N GLN A 305 5.61 3.89 19.33
CA GLN A 305 6.82 3.16 19.00
C GLN A 305 7.24 2.21 20.14
N GLU A 306 7.09 2.63 21.39
CA GLU A 306 7.36 1.80 22.56
C GLU A 306 6.33 0.67 22.71
N LEU A 307 5.05 0.93 22.48
CA LEU A 307 4.02 -0.12 22.37
C LEU A 307 4.32 -1.12 21.25
N ASN A 308 4.76 -0.65 20.08
CA ASN A 308 5.14 -1.55 18.98
C ASN A 308 6.37 -2.39 19.32
N ASN A 309 7.40 -1.80 19.95
CA ASN A 309 8.58 -2.52 20.43
C ASN A 309 8.21 -3.60 21.46
N GLN A 310 7.25 -3.32 22.35
CA GLN A 310 6.70 -4.32 23.28
C GLN A 310 5.95 -5.44 22.54
N ALA A 311 5.14 -5.10 21.53
CA ALA A 311 4.42 -6.08 20.71
C ALA A 311 5.37 -6.99 19.91
N ASP A 312 6.42 -6.44 19.32
CA ASP A 312 7.46 -7.20 18.62
C ASP A 312 8.27 -8.08 19.61
N ALA A 313 8.60 -7.58 20.80
CA ALA A 313 9.25 -8.36 21.85
C ALA A 313 8.37 -9.54 22.34
N THR A 314 7.05 -9.35 22.48
CA THR A 314 6.12 -10.45 22.77
C THR A 314 6.01 -11.43 21.61
N THR A 315 5.98 -10.93 20.36
CA THR A 315 5.91 -11.82 19.18
C THR A 315 7.16 -12.69 19.08
N LEU A 316 8.35 -12.14 19.30
CA LEU A 316 9.61 -12.90 19.32
C LEU A 316 9.61 -14.00 20.41
N LYS A 317 9.02 -13.75 21.58
CA LYS A 317 8.85 -14.77 22.63
C LYS A 317 7.91 -15.90 22.17
N VAL A 318 6.79 -15.56 21.53
CA VAL A 318 5.83 -16.54 21.00
C VAL A 318 6.46 -17.38 19.88
N LEU A 319 7.17 -16.76 18.93
CA LEU A 319 7.87 -17.47 17.85
C LEU A 319 8.89 -18.47 18.40
N LYS A 320 9.70 -18.06 19.40
CA LYS A 320 10.64 -18.97 20.09
C LYS A 320 9.94 -20.12 20.82
N GLY A 321 8.84 -19.84 21.53
CA GLY A 321 8.07 -20.90 22.19
C GLY A 321 7.49 -21.92 21.21
N ILE A 322 7.05 -21.49 20.03
CA ILE A 322 6.56 -22.39 18.96
C ILE A 322 7.72 -23.22 18.39
N ASP A 323 8.88 -22.61 18.14
CA ASP A 323 10.10 -23.31 17.69
C ASP A 323 10.58 -24.38 18.70
N GLU A 324 10.55 -24.06 19.99
CA GLU A 324 10.84 -25.02 21.07
C GLU A 324 9.82 -26.18 21.10
N LEU A 325 8.53 -25.90 20.92
CA LEU A 325 7.47 -26.92 20.85
C LEU A 325 7.63 -27.85 19.62
N VAL A 326 7.97 -27.31 18.45
CA VAL A 326 8.25 -28.09 17.23
C VAL A 326 9.46 -29.02 17.45
N LYS A 327 10.50 -28.53 18.11
CA LYS A 327 11.68 -29.33 18.48
C LYS A 327 11.36 -30.42 19.50
N LEU A 328 10.54 -30.13 20.51
CA LEU A 328 10.09 -31.09 21.53
C LEU A 328 9.21 -32.20 20.94
N ALA A 329 8.28 -31.85 20.04
CA ALA A 329 7.39 -32.81 19.37
C ALA A 329 8.09 -33.66 18.30
N LYS A 330 9.34 -33.32 17.93
CA LYS A 330 10.12 -33.98 16.86
C LYS A 330 9.39 -34.02 15.51
N CYS A 331 8.69 -32.95 15.17
CA CYS A 331 7.96 -32.87 13.91
C CYS A 331 8.89 -33.06 12.70
N ASP A 332 8.44 -33.83 11.70
CA ASP A 332 9.22 -34.03 10.48
C ASP A 332 9.09 -32.80 9.57
N CYS A 333 10.05 -31.87 9.67
CA CYS A 333 10.05 -30.62 8.91
C CYS A 333 10.53 -30.76 7.45
N ASN A 334 10.85 -31.97 6.96
CA ASN A 334 11.28 -32.17 5.57
C ASN A 334 10.29 -31.62 4.50
N PRO A 335 8.95 -31.69 4.67
CA PRO A 335 8.01 -31.07 3.74
C PRO A 335 8.08 -29.53 3.71
N LEU A 336 8.46 -28.88 4.83
CA LEU A 336 8.69 -27.43 4.87
C LEU A 336 9.98 -27.05 4.14
N MET A 337 11.07 -27.81 4.35
CA MET A 337 12.36 -27.56 3.72
C MET A 337 12.27 -27.59 2.18
N SER A 338 11.42 -28.47 1.62
CA SER A 338 11.17 -28.52 0.18
C SER A 338 10.35 -27.33 -0.37
N LEU A 339 9.68 -26.55 0.48
CA LEU A 339 8.73 -25.49 0.08
C LEU A 339 9.19 -24.07 0.48
N LEU A 340 10.03 -23.98 1.51
CA LEU A 340 10.57 -22.73 2.07
C LEU A 340 12.10 -22.62 1.96
N GLY A 341 12.78 -23.65 1.44
CA GLY A 341 14.25 -23.67 1.34
C GLY A 341 14.93 -23.73 2.70
N ASN A 342 16.05 -23.02 2.86
CA ASN A 342 16.94 -23.08 4.03
C ASN A 342 16.37 -22.44 5.32
N HIS A 343 15.09 -22.12 5.39
CA HIS A 343 14.47 -21.51 6.58
C HIS A 343 14.10 -22.56 7.64
N THR A 344 15.10 -22.98 8.43
CA THR A 344 14.96 -23.94 9.53
C THR A 344 14.32 -23.39 10.82
N GLU A 345 14.03 -22.08 10.88
CA GLU A 345 13.53 -21.40 12.08
C GLU A 345 12.13 -20.82 11.89
N VAL A 346 11.39 -20.73 13.00
CA VAL A 346 10.05 -20.15 13.05
C VAL A 346 10.11 -18.62 13.04
N THR A 347 9.49 -18.00 12.03
CA THR A 347 9.45 -16.56 11.77
C THR A 347 8.02 -16.06 11.66
N LYS A 348 7.82 -14.73 11.77
CA LYS A 348 6.50 -14.05 11.63
C LYS A 348 5.70 -14.48 10.39
N TRP A 349 6.40 -14.88 9.31
CA TRP A 349 5.81 -15.20 8.00
C TRP A 349 5.55 -16.70 7.77
N ASN A 350 6.23 -17.60 8.49
CA ASN A 350 6.09 -19.05 8.31
C ASN A 350 5.37 -19.73 9.49
N VAL A 351 5.08 -19.01 10.58
CA VAL A 351 4.54 -19.56 11.84
C VAL A 351 3.28 -20.40 11.67
N SER A 352 2.39 -20.02 10.75
CA SER A 352 1.14 -20.74 10.46
C SER A 352 1.39 -22.15 9.93
N LYS A 353 2.41 -22.35 9.09
CA LYS A 353 2.76 -23.67 8.55
C LYS A 353 3.45 -24.55 9.60
N PHE A 354 4.29 -23.96 10.46
CA PHE A 354 4.88 -24.68 11.59
C PHE A 354 3.81 -25.11 12.62
N LEU A 355 2.85 -24.25 12.93
CA LEU A 355 1.72 -24.58 13.83
C LEU A 355 0.84 -25.71 13.26
N GLY A 356 0.53 -25.71 11.96
CA GLY A 356 -0.27 -26.78 11.36
C GLY A 356 0.41 -28.15 11.39
N ILE A 357 1.74 -28.20 11.23
CA ILE A 357 2.53 -29.42 11.35
C ILE A 357 2.67 -29.87 12.82
N LEU A 358 2.88 -28.92 13.74
CA LEU A 358 2.85 -29.19 15.19
C LEU A 358 1.50 -29.78 15.60
N GLU A 359 0.39 -29.23 15.12
CA GLU A 359 -0.97 -29.70 15.42
C GLU A 359 -1.21 -31.13 14.91
N MET A 360 -0.74 -31.45 13.69
CA MET A 360 -0.86 -32.80 13.12
C MET A 360 -0.08 -33.83 13.93
N GLU A 361 1.16 -33.53 14.31
CA GLU A 361 2.01 -34.43 15.09
C GLU A 361 1.55 -34.55 16.55
N VAL A 362 1.09 -33.46 17.17
CA VAL A 362 0.49 -33.51 18.52
C VAL A 362 -0.79 -34.36 18.51
N LYS A 363 -1.64 -34.25 17.47
CA LYS A 363 -2.81 -35.15 17.30
C LYS A 363 -2.39 -36.61 17.12
N SER A 364 -1.33 -36.88 16.36
CA SER A 364 -0.74 -38.22 16.20
C SER A 364 -0.25 -38.80 17.54
N LEU A 365 0.56 -38.03 18.29
CA LEU A 365 1.06 -38.40 19.61
C LEU A 365 -0.09 -38.64 20.62
N ILE A 366 -1.14 -37.83 20.57
CA ILE A 366 -2.37 -38.02 21.37
C ILE A 366 -3.06 -39.32 20.96
N GLN A 367 -3.25 -39.62 19.67
CA GLN A 367 -3.86 -40.88 19.22
C GLN A 367 -3.05 -42.13 19.66
N VAL A 368 -1.73 -42.03 19.70
CA VAL A 368 -0.85 -43.09 20.22
C VAL A 368 -0.98 -43.22 21.75
N ALA A 369 -0.95 -42.11 22.49
CA ALA A 369 -1.07 -42.10 23.95
C ALA A 369 -2.44 -42.57 24.46
N TYR A 370 -3.51 -42.24 23.74
CA TYR A 370 -4.89 -42.69 24.02
C TYR A 370 -5.27 -44.00 23.32
N GLY A 371 -4.30 -44.71 22.72
CA GLY A 371 -4.40 -46.15 22.42
C GLY A 371 -5.11 -46.55 21.12
N ALA A 372 -5.25 -45.66 20.13
CA ALA A 372 -6.02 -45.95 18.92
C ALA A 372 -5.26 -46.79 17.86
N VAL A 373 -3.92 -46.78 17.85
CA VAL A 373 -3.10 -47.47 16.82
C VAL A 373 -1.84 -48.09 17.42
N LYS A 374 -1.49 -49.33 17.03
CA LYS A 374 -0.22 -49.99 17.37
C LYS A 374 0.91 -49.55 16.43
N PRO A 375 2.15 -49.34 16.90
CA PRO A 375 3.27 -48.95 16.05
C PRO A 375 3.76 -50.09 15.14
N PRO A 376 4.22 -49.80 13.90
CA PRO A 376 4.76 -50.79 12.98
C PRO A 376 6.22 -51.18 13.33
N PRO A 377 6.66 -52.42 13.02
CA PRO A 377 8.01 -52.90 13.34
C PRO A 377 9.08 -52.40 12.35
N PRO A 378 10.36 -52.30 12.78
CA PRO A 378 11.46 -51.78 11.96
C PRO A 378 11.98 -52.81 10.94
N THR A 379 12.34 -52.33 9.74
CA THR A 379 12.91 -53.16 8.66
C THR A 379 14.44 -53.31 8.77
N PRO A 380 14.99 -54.52 8.54
CA PRO A 380 16.44 -54.74 8.54
C PRO A 380 17.11 -54.43 7.19
N LYS A 381 18.41 -54.10 7.25
CA LYS A 381 19.21 -53.65 6.09
C LYS A 381 19.48 -54.77 5.07
N GLY A 382 19.08 -54.53 3.81
CA GLY A 382 19.31 -55.45 2.68
C GLY A 382 20.76 -55.44 2.16
N ARG A 383 21.28 -56.62 1.84
CA ARG A 383 22.64 -56.89 1.35
C ARG A 383 22.64 -57.08 -0.19
N LYS A 384 23.77 -56.84 -0.85
CA LYS A 384 23.93 -56.98 -2.32
C LYS A 384 23.43 -58.33 -2.86
N GLY A 385 22.61 -58.31 -3.92
CA GLY A 385 22.20 -59.49 -4.70
C GLY A 385 22.91 -59.58 -6.06
N PRO A 386 23.23 -60.79 -6.57
CA PRO A 386 23.84 -60.99 -7.88
C PRO A 386 22.83 -61.27 -9.03
N GLN A 387 23.40 -61.43 -10.23
CA GLN A 387 22.81 -61.46 -11.58
C GLN A 387 21.49 -62.24 -11.81
N ALA A 388 20.72 -61.75 -12.78
CA ALA A 388 19.47 -62.35 -13.29
C ALA A 388 19.70 -63.42 -14.38
N PRO A 389 18.88 -64.49 -14.44
CA PRO A 389 18.73 -65.38 -15.59
C PRO A 389 17.72 -64.84 -16.65
N PRO A 390 17.68 -65.39 -17.88
CA PRO A 390 17.00 -64.78 -19.02
C PRO A 390 15.49 -65.03 -19.09
N THR A 391 14.74 -64.04 -19.59
CA THR A 391 13.29 -64.10 -19.80
C THR A 391 12.90 -64.82 -21.09
N SER A 392 12.01 -65.81 -20.98
CA SER A 392 11.33 -66.47 -22.11
C SER A 392 10.29 -65.56 -22.77
N LYS A 393 10.20 -65.61 -24.11
CA LYS A 393 9.24 -64.84 -24.91
C LYS A 393 7.80 -65.31 -24.68
N LEU A 394 6.86 -64.37 -24.51
CA LEU A 394 5.44 -64.58 -24.79
C LEU A 394 4.85 -63.34 -25.50
N VAL A 395 4.12 -63.64 -26.58
CA VAL A 395 2.98 -62.96 -27.23
C VAL A 395 2.95 -61.42 -27.28
N ALA A 396 2.73 -60.88 -28.48
CA ALA A 396 2.61 -59.44 -28.72
C ALA A 396 1.22 -58.88 -28.35
N ASP A 397 1.22 -57.85 -27.51
CA ASP A 397 0.07 -56.95 -27.32
C ASP A 397 0.02 -55.86 -28.42
N PRO A 398 -1.13 -55.21 -28.65
CA PRO A 398 -1.31 -54.31 -29.80
C PRO A 398 -0.51 -53.01 -29.68
N TYR A 399 -0.07 -52.49 -30.84
CA TYR A 399 0.54 -51.17 -30.93
C TYR A 399 -0.45 -50.07 -30.55
N VAL A 400 -0.23 -49.43 -29.40
CA VAL A 400 -0.92 -48.21 -28.97
C VAL A 400 0.08 -47.07 -28.95
N GLU A 401 -0.15 -46.04 -29.76
CA GLU A 401 0.65 -44.81 -29.67
C GLU A 401 0.36 -44.10 -28.36
N ILE A 402 1.35 -44.13 -27.46
CA ILE A 402 1.37 -43.26 -26.29
C ILE A 402 1.57 -41.83 -26.81
N ILE A 403 0.46 -41.10 -26.96
CA ILE A 403 0.46 -39.66 -27.21
C ILE A 403 1.19 -39.02 -26.02
N ARG A 404 2.46 -38.66 -26.22
CA ARG A 404 3.21 -37.90 -25.24
C ARG A 404 2.58 -36.51 -25.16
N PRO A 405 2.21 -36.01 -23.96
CA PRO A 405 1.81 -34.63 -23.81
C PRO A 405 2.89 -33.72 -24.41
N ASN A 406 2.47 -32.74 -25.24
CA ASN A 406 3.39 -31.73 -25.71
C ASN A 406 4.04 -31.06 -24.49
N ARG A 407 5.37 -30.94 -24.49
CA ARG A 407 6.08 -30.24 -23.43
C ARG A 407 5.50 -28.83 -23.29
N ILE A 408 5.30 -28.36 -22.05
CA ILE A 408 4.76 -27.03 -21.75
C ILE A 408 5.50 -25.92 -22.51
N GLU A 409 6.82 -26.09 -22.68
CA GLU A 409 7.75 -25.32 -23.54
C GLU A 409 7.24 -25.03 -24.97
N LYS A 410 6.34 -25.86 -25.52
CA LYS A 410 5.75 -25.73 -26.86
C LYS A 410 4.27 -25.31 -26.86
N LEU A 411 3.62 -25.30 -25.70
CA LEU A 411 2.21 -24.89 -25.55
C LEU A 411 2.07 -23.45 -25.07
N VAL A 412 3.08 -22.91 -24.41
CA VAL A 412 3.12 -21.53 -23.92
C VAL A 412 4.45 -20.91 -24.34
N PRO A 413 4.47 -19.84 -25.16
CA PRO A 413 5.67 -19.05 -25.38
C PRO A 413 6.19 -18.53 -24.03
N TYR A 414 7.49 -18.70 -23.76
CA TYR A 414 8.07 -18.26 -22.50
C TYR A 414 8.16 -16.73 -22.46
N GLN A 415 7.08 -16.08 -22.02
CA GLN A 415 7.08 -14.67 -21.63
C GLN A 415 7.78 -14.59 -20.25
N PRO A 416 8.99 -14.02 -20.13
CA PRO A 416 9.58 -13.78 -18.82
C PRO A 416 8.66 -12.86 -18.00
N CYS A 417 8.50 -13.14 -16.71
CA CYS A 417 7.68 -12.29 -15.84
C CYS A 417 8.31 -10.90 -15.70
N ALA A 418 7.48 -9.89 -15.40
CA ALA A 418 7.92 -8.49 -15.32
C ALA A 418 9.19 -8.29 -14.47
N TYR A 419 9.24 -8.92 -13.29
CA TYR A 419 10.40 -8.89 -12.40
C TYR A 419 11.69 -9.46 -13.02
N CYS A 420 11.63 -10.53 -13.82
CA CYS A 420 12.81 -11.07 -14.51
C CYS A 420 13.25 -10.19 -15.68
N VAL A 421 12.34 -9.41 -16.27
CA VAL A 421 12.68 -8.42 -17.31
C VAL A 421 13.30 -7.17 -16.66
N GLU A 422 12.74 -6.70 -15.55
CA GLU A 422 13.28 -5.59 -14.76
C GLU A 422 14.68 -5.92 -14.23
N ASP A 423 14.89 -7.08 -13.62
CA ASP A 423 16.21 -7.49 -13.11
C ASP A 423 17.25 -7.66 -14.26
N TYR A 424 16.82 -8.12 -15.44
CA TYR A 424 17.70 -8.16 -16.62
C TYR A 424 18.05 -6.75 -17.14
N ILE A 425 17.09 -5.82 -17.19
CA ILE A 425 17.32 -4.44 -17.64
C ILE A 425 18.17 -3.65 -16.63
N MET A 426 17.90 -3.80 -15.33
CA MET A 426 18.60 -3.07 -14.27
C MET A 426 20.05 -3.54 -14.09
N ASN A 427 20.35 -4.80 -14.37
CA ASN A 427 21.72 -5.33 -14.35
C ASN A 427 22.46 -5.18 -15.69
N LEU A 428 21.87 -4.53 -16.70
CA LEU A 428 22.54 -4.24 -17.98
C LEU A 428 23.49 -3.03 -17.84
N VAL A 429 24.67 -3.27 -17.25
CA VAL A 429 25.74 -2.28 -17.17
C VAL A 429 26.36 -2.09 -18.55
N PHE A 430 26.08 -0.95 -19.20
CA PHE A 430 26.72 -0.55 -20.44
C PHE A 430 28.13 0.00 -20.15
N GLU A 431 29.18 -0.74 -20.53
CA GLU A 431 30.59 -0.32 -20.37
C GLU A 431 31.00 0.88 -21.26
N THR A 432 30.11 1.37 -22.11
CA THR A 432 30.28 2.59 -22.90
C THR A 432 29.13 3.57 -22.64
N PRO A 433 29.41 4.88 -22.50
CA PRO A 433 28.37 5.87 -22.26
C PRO A 433 27.37 5.90 -23.42
N ALA A 434 26.10 5.68 -23.11
CA ALA A 434 25.02 5.68 -24.09
C ALA A 434 24.85 7.09 -24.69
N VAL A 435 25.00 7.20 -26.01
CA VAL A 435 24.68 8.43 -26.75
C VAL A 435 23.16 8.62 -26.71
N PRO A 436 22.64 9.85 -26.52
CA PRO A 436 21.20 10.10 -26.54
C PRO A 436 20.56 9.60 -27.84
N ALA A 437 19.47 8.85 -27.72
CA ALA A 437 18.72 8.36 -28.88
C ALA A 437 18.24 9.54 -29.75
N THR A 438 18.49 9.47 -31.06
CA THR A 438 17.97 10.47 -32.00
C THR A 438 16.46 10.37 -32.11
N LYS A 439 15.80 11.50 -32.39
CA LYS A 439 14.34 11.59 -32.52
C LYS A 439 13.78 10.55 -33.52
N GLU A 440 14.48 10.37 -34.63
CA GLU A 440 14.15 9.41 -35.70
C GLU A 440 14.17 7.95 -35.23
N TYR A 441 15.12 7.57 -34.35
CA TYR A 441 15.18 6.23 -33.77
C TYR A 441 13.99 5.96 -32.85
N VAL A 442 13.62 6.94 -32.01
CA VAL A 442 12.46 6.85 -31.11
C VAL A 442 11.18 6.72 -31.93
N GLU A 443 10.99 7.55 -32.96
CA GLU A 443 9.84 7.48 -33.85
C GLU A 443 9.76 6.12 -34.58
N SER A 444 10.89 5.54 -34.98
CA SER A 444 10.93 4.19 -35.60
C SER A 444 10.48 3.03 -34.71
N ILE A 445 10.61 3.15 -33.38
CA ILE A 445 10.19 2.12 -32.40
C ILE A 445 8.71 2.26 -32.05
N PHE A 446 8.18 3.48 -32.05
CA PHE A 446 6.79 3.76 -31.66
C PHE A 446 5.80 3.77 -32.84
N HIS A 447 6.23 3.40 -34.05
CA HIS A 447 5.31 3.12 -35.15
C HIS A 447 4.51 1.84 -34.91
N LEU A 448 3.31 2.02 -34.35
CA LEU A 448 2.25 1.02 -34.29
C LEU A 448 1.68 0.79 -35.70
N GLU A 449 2.21 -0.21 -36.41
CA GLU A 449 1.57 -0.71 -37.64
C GLU A 449 0.41 -1.66 -37.30
N ASP A 450 -0.74 -1.35 -37.91
CA ASP A 450 -2.00 -2.10 -38.02
C ASP A 450 -2.82 -2.51 -36.77
N ILE A 451 -4.11 -2.12 -36.82
CA ILE A 451 -5.14 -2.43 -35.83
C ILE A 451 -5.69 -3.84 -36.09
N ASN A 452 -5.39 -4.80 -35.20
CA ASN A 452 -6.03 -6.11 -35.22
C ASN A 452 -7.43 -6.03 -34.57
N THR A 453 -8.44 -5.75 -35.39
CA THR A 453 -9.83 -5.36 -35.03
C THR A 453 -10.69 -6.49 -34.44
N LYS A 454 -10.21 -7.18 -33.39
CA LYS A 454 -11.05 -8.16 -32.67
C LYS A 454 -10.88 -8.26 -31.15
N PHE A 455 -9.79 -7.77 -30.55
CA PHE A 455 -9.56 -7.93 -29.10
C PHE A 455 -8.93 -6.74 -28.35
N GLU A 456 -8.63 -5.61 -29.00
CA GLU A 456 -8.02 -4.42 -28.35
C GLU A 456 -6.72 -4.69 -27.55
N ILE A 457 -5.97 -5.74 -27.90
CA ILE A 457 -4.67 -6.05 -27.29
C ILE A 457 -3.55 -5.48 -28.17
N TYR A 458 -2.79 -4.53 -27.63
CA TYR A 458 -1.60 -3.98 -28.25
C TYR A 458 -0.38 -4.88 -27.99
N THR A 459 0.17 -5.51 -29.03
CA THR A 459 1.39 -6.32 -28.93
C THR A 459 2.62 -5.53 -29.41
N LEU A 460 3.42 -5.03 -28.48
CA LEU A 460 4.75 -4.48 -28.75
C LEU A 460 5.71 -5.59 -29.19
N THR A 461 6.05 -5.63 -30.47
CA THR A 461 6.99 -6.60 -31.02
C THR A 461 8.39 -5.99 -31.07
N ILE A 462 9.20 -6.23 -30.04
CA ILE A 462 10.60 -5.77 -30.00
C ILE A 462 11.39 -6.48 -31.11
N PRO A 463 12.01 -5.78 -32.07
CA PRO A 463 12.80 -6.43 -33.11
C PRO A 463 14.05 -7.09 -32.51
N ALA A 464 14.23 -8.39 -32.71
CA ALA A 464 15.37 -9.17 -32.18
C ALA A 464 16.74 -8.84 -32.84
N LYS A 465 16.88 -7.69 -33.51
CA LYS A 465 18.10 -7.30 -34.23
C LYS A 465 18.96 -6.38 -33.37
N ARG A 466 20.20 -6.82 -33.11
CA ARG A 466 21.25 -6.04 -32.45
C ARG A 466 21.47 -4.70 -33.16
N HIS A 467 21.76 -3.67 -32.36
CA HIS A 467 21.98 -2.27 -32.74
C HIS A 467 22.80 -2.09 -34.04
N PRO A 468 22.18 -1.68 -35.17
CA PRO A 468 22.85 -1.52 -36.45
C PRO A 468 23.28 -0.05 -36.67
N PHE A 469 24.09 0.49 -35.76
CA PHE A 469 24.76 1.78 -36.00
C PHE A 469 26.20 1.69 -35.52
N ARG A 470 27.11 1.56 -36.48
CA ARG A 470 28.56 1.66 -36.31
C ARG A 470 28.99 2.71 -37.31
N GLU A 471 29.09 3.96 -36.87
CA GLU A 471 29.51 5.05 -37.73
C GLU A 471 30.84 4.73 -38.39
N LYS A 472 30.92 4.95 -39.70
CA LYS A 472 32.21 5.01 -40.37
C LYS A 472 32.89 6.30 -39.92
N LYS A 473 34.12 6.17 -39.44
CA LYS A 473 35.03 7.31 -39.37
C LYS A 473 35.52 7.59 -40.79
N ASP A 474 35.23 8.79 -41.27
CA ASP A 474 36.05 9.50 -42.24
C ASP A 474 36.89 10.55 -41.47
#